data_AF-A0A2E7Y6G6-F1
#
_entry.id   AF-A0A2E7Y6G6-F1
#
_cell.length_a   1.000
_cell.length_b   1.000
_cell.length_c   1.000
_cell.angle_alpha   90.00
_cell.angle_beta   90.00
_cell.angle_gamma   90.00
#
_symmetry.space_group_name_H-M   'P 1'
#
loop_
_entity.id
_entity.type
_entity.pdbx_description
1 polymer ?
#
loop_
_entity_poly.entity_id
_entity_poly.type
_entity_poly.pdbx_seq_one_letter_code
_entity_poly.pdbx_strand_id
1 'polypeptide(L)'
;MGVMSTQQPQSEFPGPDEYPQLAAELRELANRHPAPVDLDRRVVGDLDVVRRPVAWGRGVAVAALIAVAIGVTSLLLIPRPADRMMAADRPADQTAKSHRSNEFMAMAPMAAEPDASLWDVTADGRVDVLDAFAVAKGIERGMTGTIRDFNSDGRLDTRDLDVLTARIVRVNTGKETDS
;
A
#
# COMPACT_ATOMS: atom_id res chain seq x y z
N MET A 1 -23.38 -7.96 23.25
CA MET A 1 -23.10 -6.52 23.08
C MET A 1 -23.47 -6.15 21.66
N GLY A 2 -24.60 -5.46 21.46
CA GLY A 2 -25.10 -5.10 20.14
C GLY A 2 -24.40 -3.85 19.61
N VAL A 3 -23.78 -3.95 18.44
CA VAL A 3 -23.23 -2.81 17.70
C VAL A 3 -24.39 -1.93 17.23
N MET A 4 -24.49 -0.73 17.80
CA MET A 4 -25.36 0.33 17.30
C MET A 4 -24.78 0.83 15.97
N SER A 5 -25.38 0.41 14.86
CA SER A 5 -25.15 1.02 13.56
C SER A 5 -25.71 2.44 13.60
N THR A 6 -24.84 3.45 13.72
CA THR A 6 -25.22 4.84 13.46
C THR A 6 -25.50 4.98 11.99
N GLN A 7 -26.78 4.95 11.63
CA GLN A 7 -27.28 5.21 10.29
C GLN A 7 -26.89 6.65 9.93
N GLN A 8 -25.88 6.78 9.07
CA GLN A 8 -25.40 8.07 8.59
C GLN A 8 -26.57 8.73 7.84
N PRO A 9 -26.98 9.96 8.22
CA PRO A 9 -28.11 10.61 7.58
C PRO A 9 -27.81 10.75 6.10
N GLN A 10 -28.65 10.16 5.26
CA GLN A 10 -28.58 10.36 3.83
C GLN A 10 -28.85 11.85 3.58
N SER A 11 -27.81 12.59 3.24
CA SER A 11 -27.95 13.96 2.77
C SER A 11 -28.54 13.90 1.37
N GLU A 12 -29.85 13.72 1.27
CA GLU A 12 -30.59 14.01 0.04
C GLU A 12 -30.45 15.51 -0.19
N PHE A 13 -29.54 15.86 -1.10
CA PHE A 13 -29.47 17.22 -1.60
C PHE A 13 -30.74 17.43 -2.42
N PRO A 14 -31.60 18.35 -2.00
CA PRO A 14 -32.90 18.51 -2.64
C PRO A 14 -32.72 18.90 -4.10
N GLY A 15 -33.50 18.26 -4.97
CA GLY A 15 -33.44 18.48 -6.40
C GLY A 15 -33.84 19.91 -6.78
N PRO A 16 -33.43 20.40 -7.96
CA PRO A 16 -33.76 21.76 -8.42
C PRO A 16 -35.27 22.02 -8.52
N ASP A 17 -36.09 20.96 -8.60
CA ASP A 17 -37.55 21.03 -8.66
C ASP A 17 -38.18 21.31 -7.28
N GLU A 18 -37.48 21.00 -6.19
CA GLU A 18 -37.98 21.17 -4.82
C GLU A 18 -37.87 22.63 -4.34
N TYR A 19 -36.93 23.41 -4.90
CA TYR A 19 -36.68 24.80 -4.53
C TYR A 19 -36.57 25.70 -5.76
N PRO A 20 -37.68 25.99 -6.45
CA PRO A 20 -37.67 26.80 -7.67
C PRO A 20 -37.18 28.24 -7.44
N GLN A 21 -37.38 28.78 -6.23
CA GLN A 21 -36.90 30.11 -5.85
C GLN A 21 -35.37 30.13 -5.74
N LEU A 22 -34.78 29.13 -5.09
CA LEU A 22 -33.34 29.00 -4.98
C LEU A 22 -32.70 28.80 -6.36
N ALA A 23 -33.32 27.99 -7.23
CA ALA A 23 -32.85 27.82 -8.60
C ALA A 23 -32.90 29.12 -9.41
N ALA A 24 -33.92 29.96 -9.20
CA ALA A 24 -34.02 31.28 -9.83
C ALA A 24 -32.95 32.25 -9.29
N GLU A 25 -32.74 32.30 -7.98
CA GLU A 25 -31.70 33.11 -7.35
C GLU A 25 -30.30 32.71 -7.80
N LEU A 26 -30.01 31.41 -7.89
CA LEU A 26 -28.73 30.90 -8.36
C LEU A 26 -28.48 31.26 -9.84
N ARG A 27 -29.52 31.24 -10.69
CA ARG A 27 -29.42 31.71 -12.07
C ARG A 27 -29.16 33.22 -12.14
N GLU A 28 -29.85 34.00 -11.32
CA GLU A 28 -29.64 35.45 -11.26
C GLU A 28 -28.22 35.79 -10.77
N LEU A 29 -27.71 35.04 -9.79
CA LEU A 29 -26.35 35.18 -9.28
C LEU A 29 -25.31 34.79 -10.33
N ALA A 30 -25.52 33.69 -11.05
CA ALA A 30 -24.64 33.24 -12.13
C ALA A 30 -24.58 34.25 -13.29
N ASN A 31 -25.70 34.93 -13.58
CA ASN A 31 -25.74 36.00 -14.59
C ASN A 31 -25.01 37.27 -14.12
N ARG A 32 -25.04 37.59 -12.83
CA ARG A 32 -24.34 38.75 -12.24
C ARG A 32 -22.83 38.52 -12.11
N HIS A 33 -22.42 37.29 -11.86
CA HIS A 33 -21.04 36.89 -11.73
C HIS A 33 -20.74 35.79 -12.74
N PRO A 34 -20.57 36.15 -14.03
CA PRO A 34 -20.18 35.17 -15.02
C PRO A 34 -18.89 34.50 -14.54
N ALA A 35 -18.89 33.17 -14.50
CA ALA A 35 -17.72 32.41 -14.11
C ALA A 35 -16.53 32.85 -14.98
N PRO A 36 -15.36 33.13 -14.39
CA PRO A 36 -14.18 33.50 -15.16
C PRO A 36 -13.93 32.40 -16.20
N VAL A 37 -13.75 32.79 -17.47
CA VAL A 37 -13.52 31.85 -18.59
C VAL A 37 -12.29 30.94 -18.33
N ASP A 38 -11.39 31.39 -17.45
CA ASP A 38 -10.20 30.67 -17.01
C ASP A 38 -10.48 29.60 -15.94
N LEU A 39 -11.58 29.74 -15.18
CA LEU A 39 -11.99 28.76 -14.17
C LEU A 39 -12.55 27.50 -14.83
N ASP A 40 -13.27 27.68 -15.93
CA ASP A 40 -13.88 26.58 -16.68
C ASP A 40 -12.81 25.65 -17.28
N ARG A 41 -11.69 26.19 -17.77
CA ARG A 41 -10.58 25.38 -18.28
C ARG A 41 -9.81 24.63 -17.19
N ARG A 42 -9.66 25.20 -15.99
CA ARG A 42 -8.95 24.53 -14.88
C ARG A 42 -9.82 23.46 -14.22
N VAL A 43 -11.10 23.73 -14.01
CA VAL A 43 -12.03 22.78 -13.37
C VAL A 43 -12.42 21.66 -14.33
N VAL A 44 -12.64 21.94 -15.62
CA VAL A 44 -12.87 20.89 -16.63
C VAL A 44 -11.59 20.09 -16.92
N GLY A 45 -10.43 20.75 -16.91
CA GLY A 45 -9.12 20.08 -17.01
C GLY A 45 -8.85 19.12 -15.85
N ASP A 46 -9.21 19.49 -14.62
CA ASP A 46 -9.09 18.61 -13.44
C ASP A 46 -10.18 17.52 -13.40
N LEU A 47 -11.38 17.77 -13.92
CA LEU A 47 -12.44 16.76 -13.99
C LEU A 47 -12.14 15.66 -15.03
N ASP A 48 -11.36 15.94 -16.07
CA ASP A 48 -10.88 14.92 -17.02
C ASP A 48 -9.77 14.03 -16.42
N VAL A 49 -8.99 14.57 -15.47
CA VAL A 49 -8.05 13.78 -14.65
C VAL A 49 -8.80 12.82 -13.72
N VAL A 50 -10.00 13.19 -13.25
CA VAL A 50 -10.83 12.33 -12.38
C VAL A 50 -11.74 11.37 -13.16
N ARG A 51 -12.11 11.67 -14.42
CA ARG A 51 -12.92 10.76 -15.25
C ARG A 51 -12.13 9.66 -15.97
N ARG A 52 -10.86 9.86 -16.30
CA ARG A 52 -10.01 8.81 -16.88
C ARG A 52 -9.72 7.60 -15.97
N PRO A 53 -9.52 7.69 -14.64
CA PRO A 53 -9.17 6.53 -13.83
C PRO A 53 -10.32 5.54 -13.62
N VAL A 54 -11.59 5.94 -13.75
CA VAL A 54 -12.72 5.02 -13.46
C VAL A 54 -12.97 4.04 -14.60
N ALA A 55 -12.80 4.47 -15.86
CA ALA A 55 -12.96 3.58 -17.01
C ALA A 55 -11.77 2.59 -17.12
N TRP A 56 -10.55 3.06 -16.82
CA TRP A 56 -9.38 2.19 -16.80
C TRP A 56 -9.40 1.23 -15.60
N GLY A 57 -9.80 1.72 -14.43
CA GLY A 57 -9.93 0.93 -13.20
C GLY A 57 -10.97 -0.19 -13.31
N ARG A 58 -12.08 0.02 -14.03
CA ARG A 58 -13.06 -1.05 -14.30
C ARG A 58 -12.50 -2.18 -15.15
N GLY A 59 -11.70 -1.85 -16.17
CA GLY A 59 -11.02 -2.87 -16.98
C GLY A 59 -10.02 -3.70 -16.17
N VAL A 60 -9.22 -3.04 -15.33
CA VAL A 60 -8.23 -3.70 -14.47
C VAL A 60 -8.90 -4.55 -13.40
N ALA A 61 -9.98 -4.08 -12.77
CA ALA A 61 -10.72 -4.84 -11.76
C ALA A 61 -11.34 -6.13 -12.34
N VAL A 62 -11.90 -6.07 -13.55
CA VAL A 62 -12.45 -7.26 -14.24
C VAL A 62 -11.33 -8.24 -14.59
N ALA A 63 -10.20 -7.76 -15.11
CA ALA A 63 -9.05 -8.61 -15.42
C ALA A 63 -8.49 -9.31 -14.17
N ALA A 64 -8.40 -8.59 -13.04
CA ALA A 64 -7.94 -9.15 -11.77
C ALA A 64 -8.88 -10.25 -11.25
N LEU A 65 -10.20 -10.06 -11.34
CA LEU A 65 -11.18 -11.08 -10.95
C LEU A 65 -11.08 -12.35 -11.80
N ILE A 66 -10.87 -12.21 -13.11
CA ILE A 66 -10.67 -13.35 -14.02
C ILE A 66 -9.38 -14.11 -13.66
N ALA A 67 -8.28 -13.40 -13.40
CA ALA A 67 -7.02 -14.03 -13.00
C ALA A 67 -7.13 -14.80 -11.67
N VAL A 68 -7.84 -14.24 -10.68
CA VAL A 68 -8.12 -14.91 -9.40
C VAL A 68 -8.95 -16.17 -9.62
N ALA A 69 -10.01 -16.10 -10.43
CA ALA A 69 -10.86 -17.25 -10.73
C ALA A 69 -10.07 -18.39 -11.40
N ILE A 70 -9.20 -18.06 -12.37
CA ILE A 70 -8.31 -19.03 -13.02
C ILE A 70 -7.33 -19.63 -12.01
N GLY A 71 -6.70 -18.81 -11.16
CA GLY A 71 -5.75 -19.26 -10.14
C GLY A 71 -6.38 -20.21 -9.12
N VAL A 72 -7.58 -19.91 -8.61
CA VAL A 72 -8.31 -20.80 -7.69
C VAL A 72 -8.68 -22.11 -8.37
N THR A 73 -9.10 -22.06 -9.63
CA THR A 73 -9.47 -23.27 -10.39
C THR A 73 -8.24 -24.15 -10.65
N SER A 74 -7.11 -23.56 -11.02
CA SER A 74 -5.85 -24.29 -11.18
C SER A 74 -5.33 -24.88 -9.86
N LEU A 75 -5.49 -24.17 -8.74
CA LEU A 75 -5.07 -24.66 -7.43
C LEU A 75 -5.90 -25.88 -6.96
N LEU A 76 -7.16 -25.99 -7.40
CA LEU A 76 -8.01 -27.15 -7.11
C LEU A 76 -7.70 -28.37 -7.99
N LEU A 77 -7.05 -28.17 -9.13
CA LEU A 77 -6.67 -29.23 -10.07
C LEU A 77 -5.28 -29.82 -9.82
N ILE A 78 -4.47 -29.22 -8.92
CA ILE A 78 -3.18 -29.80 -8.54
C ILE A 78 -3.46 -31.03 -7.66
N PRO A 79 -3.08 -32.25 -8.08
CA PRO A 79 -3.23 -33.44 -7.27
C PRO A 79 -2.44 -33.23 -5.98
N ARG A 80 -3.14 -33.19 -4.84
CA ARG A 80 -2.51 -33.11 -3.52
C ARG A 80 -1.67 -34.37 -3.35
N PRO A 81 -0.34 -34.27 -3.14
CA PRO A 81 0.48 -35.42 -2.81
C PRO A 81 0.19 -35.80 -1.35
N ALA A 82 -0.94 -36.47 -1.14
CA ALA A 82 -1.02 -37.43 -0.05
C ALA A 82 -0.03 -38.56 -0.41
N ASP A 83 0.67 -39.08 0.59
CA ASP A 83 1.58 -40.24 0.49
C ASP A 83 3.05 -39.95 0.15
N ARG A 84 3.64 -38.98 0.84
CA ARG A 84 5.07 -39.06 1.23
C ARG A 84 5.26 -38.82 2.73
N MET A 85 4.58 -39.64 3.52
CA MET A 85 4.96 -39.87 4.91
C MET A 85 5.33 -41.35 5.04
N MET A 86 6.57 -41.71 4.70
CA MET A 86 7.29 -42.79 5.39
C MET A 86 8.80 -42.68 5.13
N ALA A 87 9.55 -42.71 6.23
CA ALA A 87 10.96 -43.03 6.36
C ALA A 87 12.00 -42.03 5.81
N ALA A 88 12.43 -41.13 6.70
CA ALA A 88 13.86 -40.80 6.79
C ALA A 88 14.20 -40.45 8.24
N ASP A 89 14.70 -41.44 8.96
CA ASP A 89 15.51 -41.26 10.16
C ASP A 89 16.58 -40.19 9.89
N ARG A 90 16.62 -39.15 10.73
CA ARG A 90 17.76 -38.24 10.80
C ARG A 90 18.41 -38.38 12.17
N PRO A 91 19.68 -38.83 12.24
CA PRO A 91 20.40 -38.95 13.50
C PRO A 91 20.72 -37.56 14.06
N ALA A 92 20.58 -37.47 15.37
CA ALA A 92 21.03 -36.35 16.18
C ALA A 92 22.56 -36.33 16.22
N ASP A 93 23.19 -35.35 15.58
CA ASP A 93 24.53 -34.89 15.99
C ASP A 93 24.90 -33.54 15.35
N GLN A 94 24.60 -32.42 16.02
CA GLN A 94 25.23 -31.11 15.76
C GLN A 94 25.36 -30.30 17.06
N THR A 95 25.90 -30.94 18.08
CA THR A 95 26.43 -30.27 19.28
C THR A 95 27.95 -30.44 19.32
N ALA A 96 28.71 -29.55 18.66
CA ALA A 96 30.06 -29.14 19.09
C ALA A 96 30.74 -28.21 18.07
N LYS A 97 31.46 -27.20 18.59
CA LYS A 97 32.28 -26.13 17.96
C LYS A 97 31.47 -24.85 17.71
N SER A 98 31.41 -23.85 18.58
CA SER A 98 32.42 -23.34 19.53
C SER A 98 33.80 -23.18 18.91
N HIS A 99 33.94 -22.21 18.01
CA HIS A 99 35.21 -21.48 17.88
C HIS A 99 34.98 -20.00 18.17
N ARG A 100 35.25 -19.70 19.44
CA ARG A 100 35.49 -18.41 20.05
C ARG A 100 36.91 -17.98 19.69
N SER A 101 37.05 -16.98 18.82
CA SER A 101 38.24 -16.12 18.73
C SER A 101 38.05 -15.11 17.61
N ASN A 102 37.49 -13.94 17.93
CA ASN A 102 37.67 -12.68 17.22
C ASN A 102 37.49 -11.55 18.26
N GLU A 103 38.33 -11.59 19.29
CA GLU A 103 38.74 -10.38 20.00
C GLU A 103 39.92 -9.79 19.22
N PHE A 104 40.03 -8.46 19.26
CA PHE A 104 41.09 -7.62 18.69
C PHE A 104 40.94 -7.19 17.23
N MET A 105 40.12 -6.15 17.00
CA MET A 105 40.67 -4.84 16.66
C MET A 105 39.63 -3.75 16.85
N ALA A 106 39.98 -2.74 17.65
CA ALA A 106 39.26 -1.49 17.77
C ALA A 106 39.28 -0.75 16.42
N MET A 107 38.18 -0.84 15.68
CA MET A 107 37.86 0.10 14.62
C MET A 107 36.67 0.92 15.11
N ALA A 108 36.69 2.22 14.78
CA ALA A 108 35.63 3.18 15.06
C ALA A 108 34.23 2.56 14.85
N PRO A 109 33.17 3.02 15.53
CA PRO A 109 31.82 2.59 15.21
C PRO A 109 31.54 2.99 13.76
N MET A 110 31.85 2.09 12.81
CA MET A 110 31.21 2.01 11.53
C MET A 110 29.74 1.98 11.92
N ALA A 111 29.04 3.07 11.63
CA ALA A 111 27.62 3.18 11.84
C ALA A 111 27.01 1.87 11.36
N ALA A 112 26.54 1.06 12.30
CA ALA A 112 25.95 -0.23 11.98
C ALA A 112 24.92 0.06 10.91
N GLU A 113 25.12 -0.50 9.72
CA GLU A 113 24.15 -0.33 8.66
C GLU A 113 22.80 -0.74 9.25
N PRO A 114 21.79 0.15 9.24
CA PRO A 114 20.53 -0.15 9.89
C PRO A 114 20.02 -1.48 9.34
N ASP A 115 19.72 -2.41 10.25
CA ASP A 115 19.35 -3.79 9.92
C ASP A 115 18.34 -3.78 8.79
N ALA A 116 18.73 -4.28 7.62
CA ALA A 116 17.86 -4.31 6.44
C ALA A 116 16.55 -5.09 6.73
N SER A 117 16.60 -5.99 7.72
CA SER A 117 15.44 -6.72 8.24
C SER A 117 14.33 -5.83 8.82
N LEU A 118 14.62 -4.60 9.27
CA LEU A 118 13.59 -3.67 9.74
C LEU A 118 12.75 -3.11 8.59
N TRP A 119 13.30 -3.10 7.38
CA TRP A 119 12.68 -2.51 6.18
C TRP A 119 11.96 -3.56 5.32
N ASP A 120 12.20 -4.84 5.58
CA ASP A 120 11.52 -5.98 4.96
C ASP A 120 10.20 -6.24 5.69
N VAL A 121 9.14 -5.63 5.16
CA VAL A 121 7.79 -5.65 5.75
C VAL A 121 7.08 -6.96 5.44
N THR A 122 7.45 -7.59 4.32
CA THR A 122 6.89 -8.86 3.84
C THR A 122 7.60 -10.09 4.41
N ALA A 123 8.74 -9.91 5.06
CA ALA A 123 9.63 -10.94 5.61
C ALA A 123 10.12 -11.93 4.55
N ASP A 124 10.38 -11.45 3.33
CA ASP A 124 10.85 -12.28 2.21
C ASP A 124 12.38 -12.27 2.03
N GLY A 125 13.08 -11.53 2.89
CA GLY A 125 14.53 -11.34 2.89
C GLY A 125 15.00 -10.25 1.93
N ARG A 126 14.09 -9.47 1.34
CA ARG A 126 14.38 -8.39 0.40
C ARG A 126 13.69 -7.10 0.86
N VAL A 127 14.17 -5.98 0.33
CA VAL A 127 13.56 -4.66 0.57
C VAL A 127 13.27 -4.09 -0.81
N ASP A 128 12.03 -4.18 -1.25
CA ASP A 128 11.61 -3.77 -2.59
C ASP A 128 10.22 -3.09 -2.61
N VAL A 129 9.70 -2.85 -3.82
CA VAL A 129 8.42 -2.15 -4.02
C VAL A 129 7.23 -2.89 -3.39
N LEU A 130 7.33 -4.21 -3.17
CA LEU A 130 6.29 -4.99 -2.52
C LEU A 130 6.16 -4.64 -1.04
N ASP A 131 7.26 -4.31 -0.36
CA ASP A 131 7.23 -3.82 1.03
C ASP A 131 6.52 -2.48 1.12
N ALA A 132 6.80 -1.57 0.18
CA ALA A 132 6.12 -0.28 0.08
C ALA A 132 4.61 -0.46 -0.13
N PHE A 133 4.22 -1.39 -1.00
CA PHE A 133 2.80 -1.70 -1.23
C PHE A 133 2.13 -2.31 0.01
N ALA A 134 2.84 -3.15 0.77
CA ALA A 134 2.34 -3.74 2.01
C ALA A 134 2.06 -2.66 3.08
N VAL A 135 2.92 -1.64 3.17
CA VAL A 135 2.74 -0.49 4.07
C VAL A 135 1.55 0.36 3.64
N ALA A 136 1.45 0.72 2.35
CA ALA A 136 0.35 1.50 1.82
C ALA A 136 -1.02 0.84 2.09
N LYS A 137 -1.11 -0.48 1.91
CA LYS A 137 -2.32 -1.26 2.21
C LYS A 137 -2.63 -1.31 3.71
N GLY A 138 -1.61 -1.27 4.56
CA GLY A 138 -1.77 -1.15 6.01
C GLY A 138 -2.40 0.20 6.39
N ILE A 139 -1.91 1.29 5.82
CA ILE A 139 -2.43 2.65 6.01
C ILE A 139 -3.89 2.74 5.54
N GLU A 140 -4.22 2.21 4.35
CA GLU A 140 -5.58 2.21 3.80
C GLU A 140 -6.57 1.47 4.73
N ARG A 141 -6.11 0.40 5.39
CA ARG A 141 -6.92 -0.37 6.35
C ARG A 141 -7.02 0.29 7.74
N GLY A 142 -6.40 1.46 7.93
CA GLY A 142 -6.34 2.14 9.22
C GLY A 142 -5.52 1.37 10.26
N MET A 143 -4.55 0.55 9.84
CA MET A 143 -3.62 -0.05 10.79
C MET A 143 -2.80 1.05 11.44
N THR A 144 -2.86 1.10 12.77
CA THR A 144 -2.07 2.04 13.59
C THR A 144 -1.14 1.19 14.44
N GLY A 145 0.16 1.29 14.20
CA GLY A 145 1.14 0.51 14.93
C GLY A 145 2.55 1.04 14.74
N THR A 146 3.27 1.19 15.85
CA THR A 146 4.65 1.71 15.92
C THR A 146 5.68 0.81 15.25
N ILE A 147 5.34 -0.43 14.96
CA ILE A 147 6.26 -1.43 14.38
C ILE A 147 6.66 -1.07 12.95
N ARG A 148 5.95 -0.15 12.29
CA ARG A 148 6.18 0.22 10.87
C ARG A 148 6.35 1.73 10.66
N ASP A 149 6.64 2.45 11.72
CA ASP A 149 6.97 3.87 11.69
C ASP A 149 8.46 4.02 11.32
N PHE A 150 8.71 4.35 10.06
CA PHE A 150 10.08 4.43 9.50
C PHE A 150 10.73 5.79 9.77
N ASN A 151 9.93 6.82 9.99
CA ASN A 151 10.41 8.17 10.27
C ASN A 151 10.50 8.47 11.78
N SER A 152 10.02 7.55 12.63
CA SER A 152 9.98 7.63 14.10
C SER A 152 9.14 8.79 14.65
N ASP A 153 8.07 9.20 13.95
CA ASP A 153 7.16 10.28 14.37
C ASP A 153 5.97 9.81 15.23
N GLY A 154 5.89 8.50 15.48
CA GLY A 154 4.85 7.83 16.25
C GLY A 154 3.57 7.56 15.47
N ARG A 155 3.57 7.79 14.15
CA ARG A 155 2.42 7.56 13.27
C ARG A 155 2.83 6.64 12.13
N LEU A 156 1.83 5.98 11.54
CA LEU A 156 1.99 5.22 10.31
C LEU A 156 1.19 5.95 9.24
N ASP A 157 1.87 6.77 8.43
CA ASP A 157 1.24 7.58 7.39
C ASP A 157 2.03 7.57 6.07
N THR A 158 1.61 8.41 5.12
CA THR A 158 2.23 8.46 3.79
C THR A 158 3.70 8.90 3.83
N ARG A 159 4.15 9.59 4.87
CA ARG A 159 5.56 9.99 5.02
C ARG A 159 6.46 8.80 5.29
N ASP A 160 5.97 7.79 6.01
CA ASP A 160 6.68 6.52 6.21
C ASP A 160 6.92 5.80 4.88
N LEU A 161 5.92 5.86 3.99
CA LEU A 161 6.00 5.30 2.64
C LEU A 161 7.05 6.02 1.79
N ASP A 162 7.16 7.35 1.90
CA ASP A 162 8.17 8.14 1.18
C ASP A 162 9.59 7.76 1.62
N VAL A 163 9.81 7.59 2.93
CA VAL A 163 11.11 7.16 3.49
C VAL A 163 11.48 5.77 2.99
N LEU A 164 10.54 4.82 3.02
CA LEU A 164 10.74 3.47 2.50
C LEU A 164 11.05 3.48 0.99
N THR A 165 10.33 4.29 0.21
CA THR A 165 10.54 4.41 -1.25
C THR A 165 11.92 4.97 -1.57
N ALA A 166 12.34 6.03 -0.87
CA ALA A 166 13.67 6.61 -1.03
C ALA A 166 14.78 5.58 -0.72
N ARG A 167 14.55 4.72 0.28
CA ARG A 167 15.46 3.62 0.62
C ARG A 167 15.55 2.58 -0.50
N ILE A 168 14.41 2.12 -1.03
CA ILE A 168 14.35 1.13 -2.11
C ILE A 168 15.12 1.63 -3.35
N VAL A 169 14.91 2.89 -3.73
CA VAL A 169 15.61 3.50 -4.87
C VAL A 169 17.13 3.48 -4.63
N ARG A 170 17.58 3.89 -3.44
CA ARG A 170 19.01 3.90 -3.09
C ARG A 170 19.63 2.50 -3.14
N VAL A 171 18.94 1.48 -2.65
CA VAL A 171 19.42 0.09 -2.64
C VAL A 171 19.56 -0.44 -4.08
N ASN A 172 18.63 -0.10 -4.97
CA ASN A 172 18.68 -0.56 -6.36
C ASN A 172 19.78 0.14 -7.16
N THR A 173 19.98 1.45 -6.97
CA THR A 173 21.06 2.17 -7.68
C THR A 173 22.45 1.71 -7.25
N GLY A 174 22.65 1.36 -5.98
CA GLY A 174 23.95 0.89 -5.50
C GLY A 174 24.34 -0.52 -5.99
N LYS A 175 23.37 -1.36 -6.35
CA LYS A 175 23.65 -2.70 -6.90
C LYS A 175 24.13 -2.67 -8.36
N GLU A 176 23.77 -1.62 -9.09
CA GLU A 176 24.12 -1.49 -10.51
C GLU A 176 25.58 -1.07 -10.73
N THR A 177 26.22 -0.45 -9.73
CA THR A 177 27.62 0.00 -9.82
C THR A 177 28.66 -1.06 -9.42
N ASP A 178 28.26 -2.18 -8.82
CA ASP A 178 29.16 -3.24 -8.34
C ASP A 178 29.16 -4.50 -9.24
N SER A 179 28.55 -4.43 -10.43
CA SER A 179 28.52 -5.51 -11.44
C SER A 179 29.26 -5.11 -12.72
#